data_AF-A0A1X7M0S9-F1
#
_entry.id   AF-A0A1X7M0S9-F1
#
_cell.length_a   1.000
_cell.length_b   1.000
_cell.length_c   1.000
_cell.angle_alpha   90.00
_cell.angle_beta   90.00
_cell.angle_gamma   90.00
#
_symmetry.space_group_name_H-M   'P 1'
#
loop_
_entity.id
_entity.type
_entity.pdbx_description
1 polymer ?
#
loop_
_entity_poly.entity_id
_entity_poly.type
_entity_poly.pdbx_seq_one_letter_code
_entity_poly.pdbx_strand_id
1 'polypeptide(L)' 'MTDEVDMAQACQETLTGFAIDRVRQQLPASRVSASVCEVCGGPVPAARQRALPGVTVCVDCQQAREQRQPLYPGCTFY' A
#
# COMPACT_ATOMS: atom_id res chain seq x y z
N MET A 1 0.57 13.97 -39.64
CA MET A 1 -0.15 12.68 -39.58
C MET A 1 0.34 12.02 -38.32
N THR A 2 -0.54 11.76 -37.36
CA THR A 2 -0.20 10.96 -36.17
C THR A 2 -0.03 9.51 -36.62
N ASP A 3 1.10 8.90 -36.26
CA ASP A 3 1.36 7.49 -36.57
C ASP A 3 0.84 6.57 -35.44
N GLU A 4 1.01 5.27 -35.63
CA GLU A 4 0.59 4.27 -34.65
C GLU A 4 1.34 4.41 -33.32
N VAL A 5 2.58 4.90 -33.37
CA VAL A 5 3.43 5.11 -32.20
C VAL A 5 2.90 6.29 -31.39
N ASP A 6 2.54 7.38 -32.05
CA ASP A 6 1.92 8.55 -31.41
C ASP A 6 0.63 8.17 -30.67
N MET A 7 -0.21 7.34 -31.29
CA MET A 7 -1.46 6.86 -30.67
C MET A 7 -1.20 5.91 -29.49
N ALA A 8 -0.23 5.00 -29.62
CA ALA A 8 0.15 4.08 -28.54
C ALA A 8 0.71 4.84 -27.33
N GLN A 9 1.53 5.86 -27.56
CA GLN A 9 2.14 6.66 -26.50
C GLN A 9 1.08 7.45 -25.72
N ALA A 10 0.11 8.05 -26.42
CA ALA A 10 -1.01 8.73 -25.77
C ALA A 10 -1.84 7.78 -24.88
N CYS A 11 -2.09 6.55 -25.35
CA CYS A 11 -2.77 5.54 -24.55
C CYS A 11 -1.96 5.17 -23.30
N GLN A 12 -0.65 4.93 -23.43
CA GLN A 12 0.22 4.62 -22.30
C GLN A 12 0.22 5.73 -21.25
N GLU A 13 0.27 6.99 -21.66
CA GLU A 13 0.31 8.13 -20.76
C GLU A 13 -1.00 8.23 -19.95
N THR A 14 -2.15 7.99 -20.59
CA THR A 14 -3.43 7.95 -19.86
C THR A 14 -3.50 6.80 -18.86
N LEU A 15 -3.10 5.59 -19.25
CA LEU A 15 -3.14 4.42 -18.36
C LEU A 15 -2.22 4.56 -17.15
N THR A 16 -1.01 5.06 -17.38
CA THR A 16 -0.04 5.31 -16.30
C THR A 16 -0.52 6.41 -15.36
N GLY A 17 -1.10 7.49 -15.89
CA GLY A 17 -1.74 8.54 -15.10
C GLY A 17 -2.82 7.99 -14.17
N PHE A 18 -3.77 7.21 -14.71
CA PHE A 18 -4.82 6.59 -13.89
C PHE A 18 -4.27 5.65 -12.82
N ALA A 19 -3.23 4.87 -13.12
CA ALA A 19 -2.61 3.98 -12.15
C ALA A 19 -1.96 4.75 -11.00
N ILE A 20 -1.23 5.83 -11.31
CA ILE A 20 -0.59 6.70 -10.32
C ILE A 20 -1.65 7.37 -9.43
N ASP A 21 -2.70 7.92 -10.03
CA ASP A 21 -3.74 8.63 -9.29
C ASP A 21 -4.52 7.69 -8.36
N ARG A 22 -4.78 6.45 -8.80
CA ARG A 22 -5.37 5.43 -7.94
C ARG A 22 -4.49 5.14 -6.71
N VAL A 23 -3.18 4.98 -6.89
CA VAL A 23 -2.26 4.74 -5.77
C VAL A 23 -2.23 5.95 -4.83
N ARG A 24 -2.18 7.17 -5.38
CA ARG A 24 -2.24 8.41 -4.59
C ARG A 24 -3.51 8.52 -3.76
N GLN A 25 -4.67 8.14 -4.31
CA GLN A 25 -5.94 8.12 -3.58
C GLN A 25 -5.98 7.09 -2.46
N GLN A 26 -5.24 5.98 -2.60
CA GLN A 26 -5.15 4.94 -1.58
C GLN A 26 -4.20 5.30 -0.43
N LEU A 27 -3.30 6.28 -0.62
CA LEU A 27 -2.45 6.75 0.45
C LEU A 27 -3.30 7.49 1.51
N PRO A 28 -3.33 7.01 2.77
CA PRO A 28 -4.06 7.66 3.84
C PRO A 28 -3.27 8.89 4.31
N ALA A 29 -3.31 9.99 3.56
CA ALA A 29 -2.53 11.20 3.85
C ALA A 29 -2.92 11.90 5.16
N SER A 30 -4.04 11.52 5.80
CA SER A 30 -4.59 12.25 6.95
C SER A 30 -5.12 11.39 8.11
N ARG A 31 -4.80 10.09 8.17
CA ARG A 31 -5.26 9.26 9.31
C ARG A 31 -4.36 9.45 10.54
N VAL A 32 -5.00 9.60 11.69
CA VAL A 32 -4.33 9.61 13.00
C VAL A 32 -3.80 8.21 13.27
N SER A 33 -2.51 8.09 13.58
CA SER A 33 -1.88 6.83 13.97
C SER A 33 -2.36 6.39 15.36
N ALA A 34 -2.67 5.12 15.54
CA ALA A 34 -3.04 4.58 16.85
C ALA A 34 -1.82 4.54 17.78
N SER A 35 -2.02 4.94 19.04
CA SER A 35 -1.00 4.82 20.09
C SER A 35 -0.87 3.39 20.63
N VAL A 36 -1.94 2.59 20.48
CA VAL A 36 -2.05 1.23 20.98
C VAL A 36 -2.38 0.29 19.82
N CYS A 37 -1.72 -0.86 19.78
CA CYS A 37 -1.95 -1.90 18.79
C CYS A 37 -3.30 -2.59 19.02
N GLU A 38 -4.14 -2.68 17.99
CA GLU A 38 -5.46 -3.33 18.05
C GLU A 38 -5.37 -4.86 18.26
N VAL A 39 -4.24 -5.49 17.93
CA VAL A 39 -4.09 -6.95 17.95
C VAL A 39 -3.54 -7.46 19.28
N CYS A 40 -2.51 -6.81 19.81
CA CYS A 40 -1.82 -7.26 21.02
C CYS A 40 -1.96 -6.30 22.21
N GLY A 41 -2.58 -5.12 22.02
CA GLY A 41 -2.69 -4.10 23.07
C GLY A 41 -1.38 -3.42 23.46
N GLY A 42 -0.27 -3.73 22.78
CA GLY A 42 1.04 -3.13 23.05
C GLY A 42 1.17 -1.69 22.49
N PRO A 43 2.14 -0.90 22.98
CA PRO A 43 2.36 0.45 22.47
C PRO A 43 2.92 0.43 21.05
N VAL A 44 2.40 1.28 20.16
CA VAL A 44 2.95 1.46 18.81
C VAL A 44 4.10 2.47 18.88
N PRO A 45 5.33 2.11 18.47
CA PRO A 45 6.47 3.00 18.60
C PRO A 45 6.31 4.27 17.74
N ALA A 46 6.74 5.43 18.28
CA ALA A 46 6.62 6.73 17.61
C ALA A 46 7.30 6.79 16.23
N ALA A 47 8.38 6.01 16.03
CA ALA A 47 9.05 5.88 14.73
C ALA A 47 8.10 5.36 13.64
N ARG A 48 7.21 4.40 13.97
CA ARG A 48 6.19 3.87 13.06
C ARG A 48 5.08 4.88 12.78
N GLN A 49 4.63 5.60 13.81
CA GLN A 49 3.59 6.62 13.68
C GLN A 49 4.01 7.78 12.77
N ARG A 50 5.30 8.15 12.78
CA ARG A 50 5.88 9.18 11.89
C ARG A 50 6.07 8.68 10.46
N ALA A 51 6.46 7.42 10.28
CA ALA A 51 6.70 6.85 8.95
C ALA A 51 5.40 6.55 8.19
N LEU A 52 4.35 6.12 8.89
CA LEU A 52 3.06 5.75 8.31
C LEU A 52 1.92 6.43 9.09
N PRO A 53 1.38 7.56 8.59
CA PRO A 53 0.18 8.17 9.18
C PRO A 53 -1.00 7.20 9.02
N GLY A 54 -1.60 6.79 10.15
CA GLY A 54 -2.72 5.84 10.18
C GLY A 54 -2.35 4.39 10.48
N VAL A 55 -1.16 4.13 11.04
CA VAL A 55 -0.80 2.78 11.53
C VAL A 55 -1.69 2.37 12.71
N THR A 56 -2.30 1.18 12.65
CA THR A 56 -3.15 0.62 13.72
C THR A 56 -2.54 -0.58 14.45
N VAL A 57 -1.45 -1.14 13.92
CA VAL A 57 -0.84 -2.39 14.39
C VAL A 57 0.65 -2.18 14.69
N CYS A 58 1.18 -2.85 15.72
CA CYS A 58 2.61 -2.82 16.03
C CYS A 58 3.46 -3.55 14.98
N VAL A 59 4.79 -3.37 15.06
CA VAL A 59 5.74 -3.97 14.10
C VAL A 59 5.69 -5.49 14.12
N ASP A 60 5.67 -6.11 15.31
CA ASP A 60 5.69 -7.58 15.45
C ASP A 60 4.43 -8.20 14.85
N CYS A 61 3.27 -7.61 15.14
CA CYS A 61 2.00 -8.06 14.59
C CYS A 61 1.91 -7.83 13.08
N GLN A 62 2.52 -6.77 12.53
CA GLN A 62 2.58 -6.58 11.08
C GLN A 62 3.48 -7.62 10.42
N GLN A 63 4.68 -7.88 10.96
CA GLN A 63 5.60 -8.89 10.44
C GLN A 63 4.96 -10.28 10.45
N ALA A 64 4.25 -10.64 11.52
CA ALA A 64 3.53 -11.91 11.59
C ALA A 64 2.40 -12.01 10.55
N ARG A 65 1.76 -10.89 10.18
CA ARG A 65 0.73 -10.87 9.12
C ARG A 65 1.33 -11.05 7.74
N GLU A 66 2.44 -10.36 7.46
CA GLU A 66 3.16 -10.47 6.18
C GLU A 66 3.74 -11.87 5.98
N GLN A 67 4.28 -12.51 7.04
CA GLN A 67 4.74 -13.90 6.98
C GLN A 67 3.61 -14.90 6.71
N ARG A 68 2.41 -14.62 7.21
CA ARG A 68 1.22 -15.46 6.99
C ARG A 68 0.54 -15.17 5.65
N GLN A 69 0.83 -14.04 5.03
CA GLN A 69 0.31 -13.73 3.70
C GLN A 69 1.14 -14.50 2.67
N PRO A 70 0.50 -15.36 1.85
CA PRO A 70 1.22 -15.96 0.75
C PRO A 70 1.67 -14.84 -0.21
N LEU A 71 2.90 -14.94 -0.69
CA LEU A 71 3.50 -13.99 -1.65
C LEU A 71 2.67 -13.84 -2.94
N TYR A 72 1.75 -14.78 -3.17
CA TYR A 72 0.79 -14.81 -4.26
C TYR A 72 -0.52 -15.44 -3.74
N PRO A 73 -1.68 -14.77 -3.81
CA PRO A 73 -2.96 -15.33 -3.37
C PRO A 73 -3.52 -16.44 -4.29
N GLY A 74 -2.75 -16.95 -5.27
CA GLY A 74 -3.25 -17.88 -6.30
C GLY A 74 -2.28 -18.95 -6.78
N CYS A 75 -1.14 -19.17 -6.11
CA CYS A 75 -0.19 -20.23 -6.50
C CYS A 75 0.07 -21.20 -5.32
N THR A 76 -0.99 -21.77 -4.75
CA THR A 76 -0.84 -23.00 -3.96
C THR A 76 -0.38 -24.09 -4.92
N PHE A 77 0.92 -24.38 -4.90
CA PHE A 77 1.50 -25.55 -5.53
C PHE A 77 0.85 -26.80 -4.90
N TYR A 78 -0.01 -27.48 -5.64
CA TYR A 78 -0.49 -28.83 -5.38
C TYR A 78 -0.34 -29.64 -6.67
#